data_AF-A0A918M6Y3-F1
#
_entry.id   AF-A0A918M6Y3-F1
#
_cell.length_a   1.000
_cell.length_b   1.000
_cell.length_c   1.000
_cell.angle_alpha   90.00
_cell.angle_beta   90.00
_cell.angle_gamma   90.00
#
_symmetry.space_group_name_H-M   'P 1'
#
loop_
_entity.id
_entity.type
_entity.pdbx_description
1 polymer ?
#
loop_
_entity_poly.entity_id
_entity_poly.type
_entity_poly.pdbx_seq_one_letter_code
_entity_poly.pdbx_strand_id
1 'polypeptide(L)'
;MDVHRLARIAATLFGELGTAGALTVRELPDGLGICVWPAGTRGGGSILVGCDESVLFVGSAIGFDADLAAFRQGRRTPAERFRGEPDKATAHKPVE
;
A
#
# COMPACT_ATOMS: atom_id res chain seq x y z
N MET A 1 14.36 -10.76 7.90
CA MET A 1 13.04 -10.16 7.59
C MET A 1 11.96 -11.14 8.02
N ASP A 2 10.98 -10.70 8.82
CA ASP A 2 9.86 -11.56 9.25
C ASP A 2 8.64 -11.33 8.35
N VAL A 3 8.52 -12.15 7.30
CA VAL A 3 7.44 -12.03 6.28
C VAL A 3 6.06 -12.15 6.90
N HIS A 4 5.86 -13.06 7.86
CA HIS A 4 4.56 -13.26 8.50
C HIS A 4 4.13 -12.04 9.31
N ARG A 5 5.08 -11.38 9.99
CA ARG A 5 4.83 -10.12 10.68
C ARG A 5 4.44 -9.01 9.71
N LEU A 6 5.21 -8.82 8.63
CA LEU A 6 4.91 -7.79 7.64
C LEU A 6 3.57 -8.04 6.92
N ALA A 7 3.24 -9.29 6.63
CA ALA A 7 1.97 -9.66 6.00
C ALA A 7 0.78 -9.36 6.91
N ARG A 8 0.91 -9.52 8.22
CA ARG A 8 -0.14 -9.13 9.18
C ARG A 8 -0.37 -7.62 9.19
N ILE A 9 0.70 -6.81 9.11
CA ILE A 9 0.58 -5.35 9.02
C ILE A 9 -0.23 -4.98 7.76
N ALA A 10 0.14 -5.52 6.60
CA ALA A 10 -0.59 -5.28 5.36
C ALA A 10 -2.06 -5.72 5.45
N ALA A 11 -2.33 -6.87 6.08
CA ALA A 11 -3.69 -7.38 6.27
C ALA A 11 -4.54 -6.44 7.13
N THR A 12 -3.99 -5.90 8.22
CA THR A 12 -4.67 -4.88 9.03
C THR A 12 -4.99 -3.64 8.19
N LEU A 13 -4.04 -3.14 7.40
CA LEU A 13 -4.23 -1.96 6.56
C LEU A 13 -5.28 -2.18 5.45
N PHE A 14 -5.30 -3.34 4.80
CA PHE A 14 -6.37 -3.68 3.86
C PHE A 14 -7.73 -3.77 4.53
N GLY A 15 -7.78 -4.25 5.78
CA GLY A 15 -9.00 -4.24 6.59
C GLY A 15 -9.53 -2.83 6.86
N GLU A 16 -8.64 -1.88 7.20
CA GLU A 16 -8.99 -0.46 7.38
C GLU A 16 -9.53 0.17 6.08
N LEU A 17 -9.01 -0.26 4.93
CA LEU A 17 -9.50 0.14 3.61
C LEU A 17 -10.80 -0.55 3.19
N GLY A 18 -11.39 -1.41 4.04
CA GLY A 18 -12.58 -2.19 3.71
C GLY A 18 -12.35 -3.31 2.69
N THR A 19 -11.10 -3.65 2.41
CA THR A 19 -10.73 -4.74 1.51
C THR A 19 -10.58 -6.03 2.30
N ALA A 20 -11.60 -6.87 2.24
CA ALA A 20 -11.57 -8.21 2.81
C ALA A 20 -11.31 -9.25 1.72
N GLY A 21 -10.45 -10.24 2.00
CA GLY A 21 -10.21 -11.35 1.07
C GLY A 21 -8.84 -11.98 1.22
N ALA A 22 -8.55 -12.94 0.34
CA ALA A 22 -7.24 -13.55 0.24
C ALA A 22 -6.22 -12.50 -0.24
N LEU A 23 -5.07 -12.44 0.43
CA LEU A 23 -3.97 -11.56 0.06
C LEU A 23 -2.86 -12.37 -0.60
N THR A 24 -2.29 -11.82 -1.66
CA THR A 24 -1.06 -12.34 -2.27
C THR A 24 0.12 -11.57 -1.71
N VAL A 25 1.20 -12.28 -1.39
CA VAL A 25 2.43 -11.71 -0.83
C VAL A 25 3.58 -11.99 -1.79
N ARG A 26 4.42 -10.99 -2.02
CA ARG A 26 5.68 -11.09 -2.76
C ARG A 26 6.78 -10.39 -1.99
N GLU A 27 7.92 -11.04 -1.84
CA GLU A 27 9.09 -10.39 -1.25
C GLU A 27 9.66 -9.32 -2.18
N LEU A 28 10.05 -8.19 -1.62
CA LEU A 28 10.79 -7.16 -2.34
C LEU A 28 12.25 -7.60 -2.49
N PRO A 29 12.95 -7.17 -3.57
CA PRO A 29 14.36 -7.45 -3.73
C PRO A 29 15.19 -6.92 -2.56
N ASP A 30 16.38 -7.50 -2.37
CA ASP A 30 17.38 -7.08 -1.39
C ASP A 30 16.91 -7.14 0.09
N GLY A 31 15.82 -7.88 0.35
CA GLY A 31 15.24 -7.97 1.70
C GLY A 31 14.62 -6.67 2.20
N LEU A 32 14.25 -5.77 1.29
CA LEU A 32 13.69 -4.46 1.62
C LEU A 32 12.35 -4.55 2.38
N GLY A 33 11.60 -5.63 2.16
CA GLY A 33 10.26 -5.80 2.70
C GLY A 33 9.42 -6.76 1.86
N ILE A 34 8.10 -6.56 1.89
CA ILE A 34 7.14 -7.30 1.05
C ILE A 34 6.20 -6.35 0.32
N CYS A 35 5.67 -6.81 -0.81
CA CYS A 35 4.52 -6.23 -1.49
C CYS A 35 3.33 -7.16 -1.32
N VAL A 36 2.18 -6.59 -0.95
CA VAL A 36 0.95 -7.33 -0.68
C VAL A 36 -0.18 -6.72 -1.50
N TRP A 37 -0.99 -7.55 -2.14
CA TRP A 37 -2.18 -7.11 -2.88
C TRP A 37 -3.32 -8.11 -2.75
N PRO A 38 -4.59 -7.69 -2.91
CA PRO A 38 -5.73 -8.60 -2.84
C PRO A 38 -5.74 -9.54 -4.05
N ALA A 39 -5.87 -10.84 -3.78
CA ALA A 39 -6.02 -11.86 -4.81
C ALA A 39 -7.41 -11.75 -5.47
N GLY A 40 -7.45 -11.68 -6.80
CA GLY A 40 -8.71 -11.68 -7.56
C GLY A 40 -9.47 -10.34 -7.61
N THR A 41 -9.03 -9.31 -6.89
CA THR A 41 -9.65 -7.97 -6.94
C THR A 41 -8.91 -7.06 -7.90
N ARG A 42 -9.53 -6.74 -9.03
CA ARG A 42 -9.02 -5.71 -9.94
C ARG A 42 -9.29 -4.33 -9.33
N GLY A 43 -8.25 -3.51 -9.16
CA GLY A 43 -8.39 -2.14 -8.63
C GLY A 43 -8.11 -1.96 -7.13
N GLY A 44 -7.83 -3.03 -6.38
CA GLY A 44 -7.59 -2.95 -4.92
C GLY A 44 -6.28 -2.29 -4.50
N GLY A 45 -5.39 -1.98 -5.46
CA GLY A 45 -4.06 -1.45 -5.17
C GLY A 45 -3.13 -2.48 -4.53
N SER A 46 -1.93 -2.04 -4.21
CA SER A 46 -0.95 -2.84 -3.47
C SER A 46 -0.37 -2.03 -2.30
N ILE A 47 0.10 -2.74 -1.28
CA ILE A 47 0.78 -2.19 -0.11
C ILE A 47 2.18 -2.78 -0.06
N LEU A 48 3.18 -1.91 -0.12
CA LEU A 48 4.56 -2.27 0.19
C LEU A 48 4.79 -2.03 1.67
N VAL A 49 5.40 -3.00 2.36
CA VAL A 49 5.73 -2.94 3.79
C VAL A 49 7.22 -3.17 3.96
N GLY A 50 7.92 -2.19 4.51
CA GLY A 50 9.35 -2.26 4.81
C GLY A 50 9.65 -3.06 6.07
N CYS A 51 10.90 -3.49 6.21
CA CYS A 51 11.37 -4.14 7.44
C CYS A 51 11.22 -3.24 8.69
N ASP A 52 11.26 -1.93 8.50
CA ASP A 52 11.04 -0.91 9.54
C ASP A 52 9.54 -0.59 9.77
N GLU A 53 8.63 -1.39 9.20
CA GLU A 53 7.16 -1.25 9.30
C GLU A 53 6.59 -0.04 8.58
N SER A 54 7.42 0.75 7.91
CA SER A 54 6.94 1.80 7.02
C SER A 54 6.21 1.19 5.82
N VAL A 55 5.13 1.84 5.42
CA VAL A 55 4.22 1.34 4.40
C VAL A 55 4.09 2.31 3.24
N LEU A 56 3.78 1.81 2.05
CA LEU A 56 3.39 2.60 0.88
C LEU A 56 2.19 1.93 0.22
N PHE A 57 1.07 2.65 0.18
CA PHE A 57 -0.10 2.28 -0.61
C PHE A 57 0.00 2.88 -2.00
N VAL A 58 -0.24 2.05 -3.01
CA VAL A 58 -0.15 2.42 -4.42
C VAL A 58 -1.36 1.88 -5.15
N GLY A 59 -2.05 2.80 -5.85
CA GLY A 59 -3.21 2.46 -6.65
C GLY A 59 -2.86 1.51 -7.80
N SER A 60 -3.82 0.66 -8.19
CA SER A 60 -3.67 -0.46 -9.12
C SER A 60 -3.16 -0.13 -10.55
N ALA A 61 -2.82 1.12 -10.87
CA ALA A 61 -2.51 1.57 -12.23
C ALA A 61 -1.00 1.67 -12.56
N ILE A 62 -0.12 1.69 -11.54
CA ILE A 62 1.28 2.11 -11.71
C ILE A 62 2.24 0.91 -11.95
N GLY A 63 1.91 -0.26 -11.40
CA GLY A 63 2.67 -1.50 -11.61
C GLY A 63 3.87 -1.66 -10.67
N PHE A 64 4.25 -2.92 -10.42
CA PHE A 64 5.18 -3.30 -9.36
C PHE A 64 6.55 -2.58 -9.39
N ASP A 65 7.15 -2.40 -10.56
CA ASP A 65 8.49 -1.81 -10.66
C ASP A 65 8.50 -0.32 -10.29
N ALA A 66 7.45 0.41 -10.67
CA ALA A 66 7.31 1.82 -10.33
C ALA A 66 6.95 1.99 -8.84
N ASP A 67 6.13 1.10 -8.29
CA ASP A 67 5.82 1.05 -6.85
C ASP A 67 7.09 0.79 -6.02
N LEU A 68 7.90 -0.18 -6.45
CA LEU A 68 9.20 -0.48 -5.83
C LEU A 68 10.17 0.69 -5.93
N ALA A 69 10.25 1.37 -7.08
CA ALA A 69 11.10 2.54 -7.26
C ALA A 69 10.70 3.68 -6.31
N ALA A 70 9.40 3.97 -6.19
CA ALA A 70 8.88 4.97 -5.27
C ALA A 70 9.21 4.62 -3.80
N PHE A 71 9.07 3.35 -3.42
CA PHE A 71 9.42 2.88 -2.09
C PHE A 71 10.93 2.99 -1.81
N ARG A 72 11.77 2.66 -2.79
CA ARG A 72 13.23 2.82 -2.70
C ARG A 72 13.67 4.28 -2.58
N GLN A 73 12.92 5.20 -3.17
CA GLN A 73 13.14 6.66 -3.03
C GLN A 73 12.68 7.21 -1.67
N GLY A 74 12.18 6.36 -0.76
CA GLY A 74 11.74 6.77 0.57
C GLY A 74 10.29 7.27 0.63
N ARG A 75 9.50 7.14 -0.45
CA ARG A 75 8.07 7.49 -0.39
C ARG A 75 7.34 6.52 0.53
N ARG A 76 6.51 7.06 1.43
CA ARG A 76 5.68 6.31 2.37
C ARG A 76 4.28 6.89 2.41
N THR A 77 3.33 6.06 2.81
CA THR A 77 1.95 6.44 3.07
C THR A 77 1.76 6.53 4.59
N PRO A 78 1.39 7.70 5.13
CA PRO A 78 1.08 7.81 6.56
C PRO A 78 -0.17 7.01 6.91
N ALA A 79 -0.21 6.44 8.12
CA ALA A 79 -1.26 5.52 8.58
C ALA A 79 -2.68 6.12 8.50
N GLU A 80 -2.81 7.44 8.66
CA GLU A 80 -4.07 8.18 8.54
C GLU A 80 -4.76 7.98 7.18
N ARG A 81 -4.00 7.79 6.10
CA ARG A 81 -4.54 7.58 4.74
C ARG A 81 -5.25 6.25 4.58
N PHE A 82 -5.02 5.30 5.49
CA PHE A 82 -5.70 4.00 5.48
C PHE A 82 -7.01 4.02 6.25
N ARG A 83 -7.16 4.96 7.20
CA ARG A 83 -8.35 5.12 8.03
C ARG A 83 -9.41 5.96 7.33
N GLY A 84 -9.90 5.51 6.19
CA GLY A 84 -11.18 5.96 5.58
C GLY A 84 -11.48 7.47 5.55
N GLU A 85 -10.50 8.37 5.67
CA GLU A 85 -10.76 9.80 5.55
C GLU A 85 -10.77 10.09 4.05
N PRO A 86 -11.91 10.54 3.49
CA PRO A 86 -11.93 10.93 2.10
C PRO A 86 -10.90 12.04 1.96
N ASP A 87 -9.92 11.84 1.08
CA ASP A 87 -8.97 12.86 0.69
C ASP A 87 -9.77 14.08 0.18
N LYS A 88 -10.09 15.00 1.08
CA LYS A 88 -10.52 16.36 0.75
C LYS A 88 -9.26 17.19 0.59
N ALA A 89 -8.45 16.86 -0.41
CA ALA A 89 -7.33 17.70 -0.80
C ALA A 89 -7.28 17.90 -2.32
N THR A 90 -8.40 18.29 -2.94
CA THR A 90 -8.35 19.32 -3.98
C THR A 90 -9.66 20.13 -4.02
N ALA A 91 -9.77 21.10 -3.13
CA ALA A 91 -10.52 22.31 -3.47
C ALA A 91 -9.77 23.00 -4.63
N HIS A 92 -10.23 22.84 -5.86
CA HIS A 92 -9.96 23.81 -6.91
C HIS A 92 -11.22 24.64 -7.07
N LYS A 93 -11.09 25.94 -6.81
CA LYS A 93 -12.17 26.95 -6.81
C LYS A 93 -13.03 26.86 -8.08
N PRO A 94 -14.34 27.16 -8.01
CA PRO A 94 -15.08 27.50 -9.21
C PRO A 94 -14.44 28.77 -9.80
N VAL A 95 -14.09 28.70 -11.09
CA VAL A 95 -13.85 29.91 -11.88
C VAL A 95 -15.21 30.50 -12.18
N GLU A 96 -15.32 31.79 -11.92
CA GLU A 96 -16.51 32.64 -12.07
C GLU A 96 -17.05 32.67 -13.51
#